data_AF-Q1N818-F1
#
_entry.id   AF-Q1N818-F1
#
_cell.length_a   1.000
_cell.length_b   1.000
_cell.length_c   1.000
_cell.angle_alpha   90.00
_cell.angle_beta   90.00
_cell.angle_gamma   90.00
#
_symmetry.space_group_name_H-M   'P 1'
#
loop_
_entity.id
_entity.type
_entity.pdbx_description
1 polymer ?
#
loop_
_entity_poly.entity_id
_entity_poly.type
_entity_poly.pdbx_seq_one_letter_code
_entity_poly.pdbx_strand_id
1 'polypeptide(L)'
;MKRLALTLPFAALMLNSAAVGAEDAAPDDGTRWWGHVQVLAGDDMEGRGTGTPGYDRAADYVIGAFQSLGLKPMGTDGYKQPVAFVEQIIRSDSSSAVLLGSGGETPLSVPGDLIFSGGGGPVPERIDASMVFAGYGLHLPEEGHDDFAGLDLQGKVVVVVSGGPATISGALKSHARSERAQYLASKGAVGLISLVTPRQVEIPWKRRVNLAGAPALYYADAALRESDRPFLNAQIDPARSQSVFEGSGHDFAAIAAAADASAPIAGFPLAQRLSARVAATRRNLSSPNLIAVMPGSDPNLRDEYVVLSAHLDGYGIGTPVKGDAIYNGAFDNASGVASLLEIARALQQAEQKPKRSILFAIVTAEEKGLLGSRYFARRPTVPADAMVADLNFDMALPIFPLTSVTPIGYDQSSLGEDASAVSAAMNLPITPDPFPDRNVFIRSDQYAFIRQGIPALFFKYGFKAGTPEAVVEKAWRANLYHSPFDDLNQPVLPAETAKLNAYVTAVALRVANAPERPRWNADSFFKRFAQ
;
A
#
# COMPACT_ATOMS: atom_id res chain seq x y z
N MET A 1 42.70 85.88 -11.75
CA MET A 1 42.92 84.42 -11.66
C MET A 1 42.11 83.75 -12.77
N LYS A 2 42.74 83.49 -13.92
CA LYS A 2 42.09 82.92 -15.12
C LYS A 2 42.28 81.40 -15.12
N ARG A 3 41.19 80.65 -15.16
CA ARG A 3 41.18 79.18 -15.23
C ARG A 3 41.43 78.75 -16.69
N LEU A 4 42.47 77.94 -16.92
CA LEU A 4 42.67 77.18 -18.14
C LEU A 4 41.93 75.85 -18.01
N ALA A 5 41.09 75.54 -18.99
CA ALA A 5 40.46 74.23 -19.16
C ALA A 5 41.37 73.34 -20.01
N LEU A 6 41.62 72.11 -19.55
CA LEU A 6 42.27 71.06 -20.33
C LEU A 6 41.26 69.91 -20.47
N THR A 7 40.85 69.66 -21.71
CA THR A 7 39.94 68.60 -22.15
C THR A 7 40.70 67.28 -22.29
N LEU A 8 40.27 66.23 -21.58
CA LEU A 8 40.65 64.83 -21.85
C LEU A 8 39.58 64.16 -22.72
N PRO A 9 39.94 63.25 -23.66
CA PRO A 9 38.97 62.52 -24.46
C PRO A 9 38.42 61.31 -23.68
N PHE A 10 37.11 61.17 -23.67
CA PHE A 10 36.39 60.01 -23.15
C PHE A 10 36.48 58.87 -24.18
N ALA A 11 37.20 57.79 -23.86
CA ALA A 11 37.13 56.55 -24.62
C ALA A 11 35.92 55.74 -24.13
N ALA A 12 34.91 55.59 -24.97
CA ALA A 12 33.73 54.76 -24.69
C ALA A 12 34.11 53.27 -24.79
N LEU A 13 34.18 52.59 -23.65
CA LEU A 13 34.26 51.14 -23.57
C LEU A 13 32.84 50.58 -23.85
N MET A 14 32.63 49.97 -25.02
CA MET A 14 31.43 49.17 -25.26
C MET A 14 31.56 47.84 -24.50
N LEU A 15 30.79 47.68 -23.43
CA LEU A 15 30.57 46.41 -22.77
C LEU A 15 29.69 45.53 -23.67
N ASN A 16 30.30 44.56 -24.33
CA ASN A 16 29.59 43.45 -24.96
C ASN A 16 28.97 42.60 -23.85
N SER A 17 27.67 42.78 -23.61
CA SER A 17 26.87 41.85 -22.81
C SER A 17 26.84 40.51 -23.54
N ALA A 18 27.66 39.57 -23.08
CA ALA A 18 27.52 38.17 -23.48
C ALA A 18 26.15 37.69 -23.01
N ALA A 19 25.25 37.45 -23.97
CA ALA A 19 24.04 36.69 -23.71
C ALA A 19 24.47 35.30 -23.25
N VAL A 20 24.28 35.01 -21.97
CA VAL A 20 24.31 33.64 -21.46
C VAL A 20 23.08 32.97 -22.06
N GLY A 21 23.29 32.23 -23.14
CA GLY A 21 22.28 31.32 -23.67
C GLY A 21 21.90 30.35 -22.57
N ALA A 22 20.61 30.10 -22.41
CA ALA A 22 20.13 28.94 -21.69
C ALA A 22 20.77 27.71 -22.37
N GLU A 23 21.73 27.08 -21.71
CA GLU A 23 22.08 25.71 -22.05
C GLU A 23 20.80 24.89 -21.92
N ASP A 24 20.35 24.31 -23.03
CA ASP A 24 19.38 23.23 -23.03
C ASP A 24 19.90 22.17 -22.06
N ALA A 25 19.36 22.15 -20.84
CA ALA A 25 19.71 21.16 -19.85
C ALA A 25 19.48 19.78 -20.48
N ALA A 26 20.54 18.98 -20.61
CA ALA A 26 20.45 17.63 -21.14
C ALA A 26 19.28 16.87 -20.47
N PRO A 27 18.56 15.99 -21.20
CA PRO A 27 17.51 15.19 -20.60
C PRO A 27 18.07 14.45 -19.38
N ASP A 28 17.45 14.66 -18.22
CA ASP A 28 17.80 13.93 -17.00
C ASP A 28 17.47 12.46 -17.20
N ASP A 29 18.51 11.65 -17.30
CA ASP A 29 18.50 10.20 -17.49
C ASP A 29 18.14 9.45 -16.20
N GLY A 30 17.31 10.06 -15.36
CA GLY A 30 16.90 9.55 -14.06
C GLY A 30 17.90 9.80 -12.93
N THR A 31 18.96 10.57 -13.16
CA THR A 31 19.94 10.94 -12.14
C THR A 31 19.30 11.68 -10.97
N ARG A 32 18.39 12.64 -11.20
CA ARG A 32 17.69 13.32 -10.08
C ARG A 32 16.78 12.38 -9.31
N TRP A 33 16.03 11.54 -10.03
CA TRP A 33 15.20 10.52 -9.40
C TRP A 33 16.02 9.62 -8.48
N TRP A 34 17.19 9.13 -8.94
CA TRP A 34 18.05 8.30 -8.11
C TRP A 34 18.63 9.07 -6.92
N GLY A 35 18.96 10.35 -7.10
CA GLY A 35 19.37 11.23 -5.99
C GLY A 35 18.31 11.33 -4.88
N HIS A 36 17.03 11.41 -5.25
CA HIS A 36 15.94 11.35 -4.26
C HIS A 36 15.89 10.00 -3.54
N VAL A 37 16.04 8.89 -4.27
CA VAL A 37 16.08 7.53 -3.67
C VAL A 37 17.26 7.38 -2.72
N GLN A 38 18.44 7.87 -3.09
CA GLN A 38 19.65 7.82 -2.25
C GLN A 38 19.47 8.55 -0.91
N VAL A 39 18.78 9.69 -0.92
CA VAL A 39 18.48 10.40 0.33
C VAL A 39 17.43 9.66 1.14
N LEU A 40 16.31 9.29 0.52
CA LEU A 40 15.19 8.67 1.21
C LEU A 40 15.56 7.31 1.79
N ALA A 41 16.29 6.49 1.05
CA ALA A 41 16.71 5.14 1.44
C ALA A 41 18.14 5.06 2.01
N GLY A 42 18.75 6.21 2.35
CA GLY A 42 20.00 6.22 3.10
C GLY A 42 19.80 5.77 4.55
N ASP A 43 20.85 5.22 5.16
CA ASP A 43 20.83 4.73 6.55
C ASP A 43 20.45 5.83 7.56
N ASP A 44 20.75 7.10 7.24
CA ASP A 44 20.34 8.26 8.03
C ASP A 44 18.82 8.37 8.17
N MET A 45 18.03 7.74 7.29
CA MET A 45 16.57 7.69 7.39
C MET A 45 16.06 6.51 8.23
N GLU A 46 16.95 5.66 8.74
CA GLU A 46 16.64 4.52 9.64
C GLU A 46 15.47 3.65 9.13
N GLY A 47 15.40 3.46 7.80
CA GLY A 47 14.33 2.69 7.14
C GLY A 47 12.93 3.32 7.15
N ARG A 48 12.81 4.58 7.58
CA ARG A 48 11.55 5.37 7.55
C ARG A 48 10.35 4.69 8.22
N GLY A 49 10.58 3.98 9.32
CA GLY A 49 9.50 3.28 10.02
C GLY A 49 8.39 4.24 10.46
N THR A 50 7.13 3.85 10.30
CA THR A 50 5.97 4.69 10.67
C THR A 50 6.10 5.29 12.08
N GLY A 51 6.02 6.61 12.20
CA GLY A 51 6.08 7.32 13.49
C GLY A 51 7.44 7.27 14.20
N THR A 52 8.51 6.99 13.46
CA THR A 52 9.90 7.04 13.94
C THR A 52 10.58 8.35 13.55
N PRO A 53 11.68 8.74 14.22
CA PRO A 53 12.51 9.88 13.80
C PRO A 53 13.01 9.77 12.35
N GLY A 54 13.26 8.55 11.87
CA GLY A 54 13.62 8.28 10.48
C GLY A 54 12.53 8.70 9.48
N TYR A 55 11.26 8.43 9.81
CA TYR A 55 10.13 8.92 9.03
C TYR A 55 10.05 10.45 9.04
N ASP A 56 10.23 11.08 10.20
CA ASP A 56 10.18 12.55 10.32
C ASP A 56 11.24 13.24 9.46
N ARG A 57 12.47 12.71 9.42
CA ARG A 57 13.55 13.23 8.54
C ARG A 57 13.19 13.07 7.06
N ALA A 58 12.66 11.91 6.67
CA ALA A 58 12.24 11.68 5.30
C ALA A 58 11.04 12.58 4.91
N ALA A 59 10.13 12.84 5.84
CA ALA A 59 9.00 13.72 5.64
C ALA A 59 9.44 15.18 5.45
N ASP A 60 10.39 15.65 6.26
CA ASP A 60 10.95 16.99 6.13
C ASP A 60 11.71 17.15 4.80
N TYR A 61 12.39 16.10 4.31
CA TYR A 61 12.99 16.09 2.97
C TYR A 61 11.95 16.26 1.86
N VAL A 62 10.86 15.48 1.88
CA VAL A 62 9.78 15.58 0.89
C VAL A 62 9.11 16.95 0.93
N ILE A 63 8.87 17.51 2.12
CA ILE A 63 8.33 18.86 2.28
C ILE A 63 9.27 19.91 1.68
N GLY A 64 10.58 19.79 1.90
CA GLY A 64 11.57 20.66 1.27
C GLY A 64 11.53 20.58 -0.27
N ALA A 65 11.36 19.37 -0.82
CA ALA A 65 11.19 19.18 -2.25
C ALA A 65 9.86 19.78 -2.77
N PHE A 66 8.75 19.64 -2.04
CA PHE A 66 7.50 20.32 -2.39
C PHE A 66 7.64 21.84 -2.42
N GLN A 67 8.35 22.41 -1.46
CA GLN A 67 8.60 23.86 -1.39
C GLN A 67 9.47 24.34 -2.55
N SER A 68 10.55 23.61 -2.89
CA SER A 68 11.43 23.98 -4.01
C SER A 68 10.71 23.90 -5.36
N LEU A 69 9.74 22.99 -5.48
CA LEU A 69 8.85 22.86 -6.64
C LEU A 69 7.67 23.85 -6.61
N GLY A 70 7.54 24.66 -5.56
CA GLY A 70 6.48 25.67 -5.43
C GLY A 70 5.07 25.11 -5.20
N LEU A 71 4.94 23.82 -4.89
CA LEU A 71 3.68 23.16 -4.54
C LEU A 71 3.11 23.78 -3.26
N LYS A 72 1.79 23.91 -3.15
CA LYS A 72 1.14 24.54 -1.99
C LYS A 72 0.76 23.50 -0.94
N PRO A 73 0.90 23.81 0.35
CA PRO A 73 0.45 22.93 1.42
C PRO A 73 -1.06 22.70 1.32
N MET A 74 -1.49 21.44 1.47
CA MET A 74 -2.90 21.04 1.50
C MET A 74 -3.15 19.98 2.60
N GLY A 75 -2.28 19.94 3.61
CA GLY A 75 -2.50 19.17 4.84
C GLY A 75 -3.37 19.95 5.84
N THR A 76 -3.73 19.29 6.94
CA THR A 76 -4.43 19.97 8.05
C THR A 76 -3.50 20.81 8.91
N ASP A 77 -2.18 20.60 8.79
CA ASP A 77 -1.11 21.36 9.44
C ASP A 77 0.02 21.63 8.42
N GLY A 78 -0.13 22.70 7.64
CA GLY A 78 0.76 22.97 6.51
C GLY A 78 0.72 21.84 5.48
N TYR A 79 1.86 21.21 5.19
CA TYR A 79 1.91 20.04 4.32
C TYR A 79 1.51 18.74 5.04
N LYS A 80 1.50 18.71 6.37
CA LYS A 80 1.27 17.50 7.15
C LYS A 80 -0.23 17.32 7.39
N GLN A 81 -0.71 16.08 7.26
CA GLN A 81 -1.99 15.61 7.81
C GLN A 81 -1.66 14.56 8.88
N PRO A 82 -1.51 14.95 10.16
CA PRO A 82 -1.18 14.02 11.23
C PRO A 82 -2.22 12.91 11.37
N VAL A 83 -1.76 11.66 11.42
CA VAL A 83 -2.61 10.50 11.70
C VAL A 83 -2.23 9.92 13.05
N ALA A 84 -3.20 9.89 13.97
CA ALA A 84 -3.01 9.37 15.31
C ALA A 84 -3.22 7.84 15.32
N PHE A 85 -2.20 7.12 15.79
CA PHE A 85 -2.19 5.67 15.91
C PHE A 85 -1.97 5.22 17.35
N VAL A 86 -2.35 3.98 17.61
CA VAL A 86 -1.85 3.20 18.73
C VAL A 86 -0.98 2.10 18.16
N GLU A 87 0.28 2.09 18.58
CA GLU A 87 1.17 0.96 18.37
C GLU A 87 0.85 -0.13 19.40
N GLN A 88 0.77 -1.37 18.93
CA GLN A 88 0.50 -2.55 19.74
C GLN A 88 1.53 -3.63 19.44
N ILE A 89 2.25 -4.05 20.48
CA ILE A 89 3.23 -5.15 20.42
C ILE A 89 2.69 -6.28 21.28
N ILE A 90 2.52 -7.46 20.68
CA ILE A 90 2.17 -8.67 21.43
C ILE A 90 3.38 -9.15 22.23
N ARG A 91 3.19 -9.37 23.52
CA ARG A 91 4.17 -9.94 24.45
C ARG A 91 3.93 -11.43 24.54
N SER A 92 4.50 -12.15 23.59
CA SER A 92 4.25 -13.59 23.45
C SER A 92 4.74 -14.41 24.64
N ASP A 93 5.87 -14.01 25.25
CA ASP A 93 6.43 -14.55 26.50
C ASP A 93 5.47 -14.45 27.71
N SER A 94 4.53 -13.52 27.66
CA SER A 94 3.51 -13.27 28.69
C SER A 94 2.08 -13.65 28.23
N SER A 95 1.97 -14.29 27.07
CA SER A 95 0.70 -14.73 26.47
C SER A 95 0.58 -16.25 26.53
N SER A 96 -0.65 -16.76 26.50
CA SER A 96 -0.91 -18.20 26.50
C SER A 96 -2.19 -18.53 25.74
N ALA A 97 -2.24 -19.73 25.18
CA ALA A 97 -3.42 -20.26 24.52
C ALA A 97 -3.56 -21.77 24.74
N VAL A 98 -4.80 -22.23 24.83
CA VAL A 98 -5.18 -23.63 24.99
C VAL A 98 -6.48 -23.88 24.24
N LEU A 99 -6.55 -25.00 23.52
CA LEU A 99 -7.80 -25.52 22.99
C LEU A 99 -8.43 -26.46 24.03
N LEU A 100 -9.70 -26.25 24.32
CA LEU A 100 -10.47 -27.01 25.31
C LEU A 100 -11.57 -27.79 24.60
N GLY A 101 -11.55 -29.12 24.72
CA GLY A 101 -12.55 -30.01 24.14
C GLY A 101 -12.85 -31.20 25.05
N SER A 102 -13.71 -32.11 24.60
CA SER A 102 -14.07 -33.32 25.36
C SER A 102 -12.89 -34.26 25.63
N GLY A 103 -11.83 -34.17 24.82
CA GLY A 103 -10.58 -34.91 24.99
C GLY A 103 -9.60 -34.31 26.01
N GLY A 104 -9.93 -33.17 26.63
CA GLY A 104 -9.09 -32.44 27.57
C GLY A 104 -8.53 -31.13 27.01
N GLU A 105 -7.40 -30.71 27.55
CA GLU A 105 -6.70 -29.48 27.18
C GLU A 105 -5.58 -29.77 26.18
N THR A 106 -5.53 -29.02 25.08
CA THR A 106 -4.44 -29.02 24.10
C THR A 106 -3.73 -27.67 24.13
N PRO A 107 -2.60 -27.53 24.85
CA PRO A 107 -1.85 -26.28 24.89
C PRO A 107 -1.29 -25.89 23.52
N LEU A 108 -1.27 -24.59 23.23
CA LEU A 108 -0.64 -24.01 22.04
C LEU A 108 0.50 -23.08 22.47
N SER A 109 1.70 -23.30 21.95
CA SER A 109 2.83 -22.40 22.20
C SER A 109 2.63 -21.03 21.50
N VAL A 110 2.96 -19.94 22.22
CA VAL A 110 2.80 -18.55 21.75
C VAL A 110 4.14 -17.79 21.94
N PRO A 111 4.81 -17.33 20.86
CA PRO A 111 4.53 -17.66 19.47
C PRO A 111 5.08 -19.06 19.18
N GLY A 112 4.41 -19.81 18.32
CA GLY A 112 4.84 -21.18 18.03
C GLY A 112 3.75 -21.88 17.26
N ASP A 113 2.91 -22.66 17.95
CA ASP A 113 1.73 -23.28 17.33
C ASP A 113 0.66 -22.23 16.97
N LEU A 114 0.63 -21.10 17.69
CA LEU A 114 -0.30 -19.98 17.48
C LEU A 114 0.46 -18.65 17.44
N ILE A 115 0.06 -17.75 16.54
CA ILE A 115 0.54 -16.37 16.46
C ILE A 115 -0.66 -15.43 16.60
N PHE A 116 -0.63 -14.53 17.58
CA PHE A 116 -1.57 -13.41 17.67
C PHE A 116 -1.12 -12.24 16.79
N SER A 117 -2.07 -11.52 16.20
CA SER A 117 -1.82 -10.32 15.40
C SER A 117 -2.38 -9.07 16.09
N GLY A 118 -1.61 -7.98 16.05
CA GLY A 118 -1.94 -6.73 16.76
C GLY A 118 -2.59 -5.63 15.92
N GLY A 119 -2.95 -5.89 14.66
CA GLY A 119 -3.54 -4.89 13.74
C GLY A 119 -5.07 -4.75 13.88
N GLY A 120 -5.64 -3.74 13.21
CA GLY A 120 -7.09 -3.54 13.07
C GLY A 120 -7.81 -2.95 14.30
N GLY A 121 -7.29 -3.19 15.51
CA GLY A 121 -7.82 -2.68 16.78
C GLY A 121 -7.11 -3.26 18.01
N PRO A 122 -7.55 -2.91 19.23
CA PRO A 122 -7.00 -3.50 20.44
C PRO A 122 -7.27 -5.01 20.49
N VAL A 123 -6.26 -5.81 20.87
CA VAL A 123 -6.51 -7.23 21.21
C VAL A 123 -7.17 -7.37 22.59
N PRO A 124 -8.06 -8.37 22.80
CA PRO A 124 -8.62 -8.66 24.12
C PRO A 124 -7.55 -9.25 25.05
N GLU A 125 -7.54 -8.86 26.33
CA GLU A 125 -6.58 -9.40 27.32
C GLU A 125 -6.82 -10.87 27.64
N ARG A 126 -8.08 -11.31 27.54
CA ARG A 126 -8.51 -12.68 27.75
C ARG A 126 -9.61 -13.03 26.76
N ILE A 127 -9.56 -14.25 26.23
CA ILE A 127 -10.66 -14.87 25.52
C ILE A 127 -10.98 -16.21 26.15
N ASP A 128 -12.27 -16.51 26.26
CA ASP A 128 -12.76 -17.85 26.55
C ASP A 128 -14.05 -18.10 25.76
N ALA A 129 -13.93 -18.60 24.52
CA ALA A 129 -15.01 -18.53 23.53
C ALA A 129 -15.09 -19.75 22.62
N SER A 130 -16.31 -20.27 22.42
CA SER A 130 -16.60 -21.35 21.48
C SER A 130 -16.17 -20.96 20.07
N MET A 131 -15.84 -21.96 19.25
CA MET A 131 -15.38 -21.74 17.89
C MET A 131 -16.39 -22.22 16.85
N VAL A 132 -16.36 -21.60 15.67
CA VAL A 132 -17.15 -22.02 14.52
C VAL A 132 -16.26 -21.96 13.28
N PHE A 133 -16.25 -23.01 12.48
CA PHE A 133 -15.56 -23.02 11.20
C PHE A 133 -16.49 -22.46 10.13
N ALA A 134 -16.00 -21.52 9.32
CA ALA A 134 -16.78 -20.80 8.32
C ALA A 134 -16.14 -20.90 6.93
N GLY A 135 -15.68 -22.09 6.54
CA GLY A 135 -15.08 -22.32 5.22
C GLY A 135 -13.96 -21.32 4.93
N TYR A 136 -14.13 -20.54 3.86
CA TYR A 136 -13.16 -19.49 3.49
C TYR A 136 -13.41 -18.15 4.17
N GLY A 137 -14.56 -17.94 4.82
CA GLY A 137 -14.97 -16.69 5.46
C GLY A 137 -15.25 -15.56 4.49
N LEU A 138 -15.89 -15.84 3.36
CA LEU A 138 -16.26 -14.86 2.34
C LEU A 138 -17.73 -14.44 2.51
N HIS A 139 -17.96 -13.13 2.62
CA HIS A 139 -19.30 -12.52 2.56
C HIS A 139 -19.39 -11.70 1.28
N LEU A 140 -20.03 -12.26 0.26
CA LEU A 140 -20.21 -11.71 -1.09
C LEU A 140 -21.66 -11.92 -1.54
N PRO A 141 -22.64 -11.27 -0.89
CA PRO A 141 -24.07 -11.47 -1.20
C PRO A 141 -24.41 -11.16 -2.66
N GLU A 142 -23.67 -10.27 -3.32
CA GLU A 142 -23.80 -9.96 -4.75
C GLU A 142 -23.49 -11.14 -5.68
N GLU A 143 -22.61 -12.04 -5.27
CA GLU A 143 -22.29 -13.30 -5.98
C GLU A 143 -23.16 -14.46 -5.48
N GLY A 144 -24.11 -14.19 -4.57
CA GLY A 144 -24.88 -15.22 -3.89
C GLY A 144 -24.03 -16.13 -3.00
N HIS A 145 -22.84 -15.68 -2.57
CA HIS A 145 -21.90 -16.48 -1.76
C HIS A 145 -21.75 -15.89 -0.36
N ASP A 146 -22.13 -16.65 0.66
CA ASP A 146 -21.97 -16.26 2.06
C ASP A 146 -21.56 -17.47 2.91
N ASP A 147 -20.27 -17.57 3.24
CA ASP A 147 -19.74 -18.66 4.08
C ASP A 147 -20.24 -18.60 5.53
N PHE A 148 -20.86 -17.47 5.93
CA PHE A 148 -21.40 -17.28 7.27
C PHE A 148 -22.88 -17.66 7.39
N ALA A 149 -23.55 -17.96 6.26
CA ALA A 149 -24.96 -18.27 6.23
C ALA A 149 -25.31 -19.46 7.14
N GLY A 150 -26.26 -19.25 8.06
CA GLY A 150 -26.71 -20.28 9.00
C GLY A 150 -25.77 -20.55 10.19
N LEU A 151 -24.64 -19.85 10.29
CA LEU A 151 -23.72 -19.99 11.43
C LEU A 151 -24.08 -19.02 12.55
N ASP A 152 -24.02 -19.49 13.80
CA ASP A 152 -24.04 -18.63 14.98
C ASP A 152 -22.66 -18.01 15.19
N LEU A 153 -22.55 -16.69 15.03
CA LEU A 153 -21.29 -15.95 15.20
C LEU A 153 -21.20 -15.26 16.56
N GLN A 154 -22.31 -15.13 17.30
CA GLN A 154 -22.38 -14.29 18.49
C GLN A 154 -21.47 -14.83 19.60
N GLY A 155 -20.51 -14.03 20.04
CA GLY A 155 -19.57 -14.40 21.10
C GLY A 155 -18.57 -15.48 20.72
N LYS A 156 -18.48 -15.89 19.45
CA LYS A 156 -17.59 -16.97 18.99
C LYS A 156 -16.30 -16.45 18.37
N VAL A 157 -15.28 -17.30 18.38
CA VAL A 157 -14.10 -17.16 17.53
C VAL A 157 -14.37 -17.89 16.22
N VAL A 158 -14.29 -17.18 15.11
CA VAL A 158 -14.52 -17.74 13.78
C VAL A 158 -13.21 -18.29 13.24
N VAL A 159 -13.22 -19.52 12.74
CA VAL A 159 -12.08 -20.20 12.12
C VAL A 159 -12.32 -20.29 10.62
N VAL A 160 -11.33 -19.91 9.83
CA VAL A 160 -11.42 -19.90 8.36
C VAL A 160 -10.16 -20.49 7.75
N VAL A 161 -10.25 -21.03 6.53
CA VAL A 161 -9.10 -21.45 5.74
C VAL A 161 -8.85 -20.47 4.58
N SER A 162 -7.58 -20.25 4.24
CA SER A 162 -7.19 -19.49 3.05
C SER A 162 -7.70 -20.14 1.76
N GLY A 163 -7.95 -19.31 0.74
CA GLY A 163 -8.46 -19.75 -0.56
C GLY A 163 -9.84 -19.18 -0.89
N GLY A 164 -10.60 -19.92 -1.67
CA GLY A 164 -11.98 -19.61 -2.04
C GLY A 164 -12.40 -20.39 -3.28
N PRO A 165 -13.71 -20.48 -3.57
CA PRO A 165 -14.20 -21.17 -4.76
C PRO A 165 -13.57 -20.64 -6.05
N ALA A 166 -13.34 -21.54 -7.01
CA ALA A 166 -12.80 -21.20 -8.33
C ALA A 166 -13.73 -20.25 -9.13
N THR A 167 -15.03 -20.27 -8.83
CA THR A 167 -16.05 -19.44 -9.47
C THR A 167 -15.99 -17.97 -9.05
N ILE A 168 -15.33 -17.65 -7.94
CA ILE A 168 -15.22 -16.28 -7.43
C ILE A 168 -13.85 -15.72 -7.83
N SER A 169 -13.82 -14.53 -8.41
CA SER A 169 -12.57 -13.89 -8.83
C SER A 169 -11.64 -13.61 -7.65
N GLY A 170 -10.33 -13.57 -7.91
CA GLY A 170 -9.34 -13.25 -6.87
C GLY A 170 -9.55 -11.88 -6.22
N ALA A 171 -9.97 -10.88 -7.02
CA ALA A 171 -10.24 -9.52 -6.56
C ALA A 171 -11.39 -9.49 -5.54
N LEU A 172 -12.49 -10.18 -5.86
CA LEU A 172 -13.64 -10.34 -4.95
C LEU A 172 -13.24 -11.04 -3.65
N LYS A 173 -12.52 -12.15 -3.74
CA LYS A 173 -12.02 -12.90 -2.57
C LYS A 173 -11.14 -12.02 -1.67
N SER A 174 -10.30 -11.19 -2.28
CA SER A 174 -9.36 -10.33 -1.57
C SER A 174 -10.06 -9.11 -0.94
N HIS A 175 -11.08 -8.54 -1.61
CA HIS A 175 -11.97 -7.53 -1.02
C HIS A 175 -12.74 -8.07 0.20
N ALA A 176 -13.40 -9.23 0.05
CA ALA A 176 -14.14 -9.84 1.16
C ALA A 176 -13.23 -10.15 2.36
N ARG A 177 -11.98 -10.55 2.12
CA ARG A 177 -10.96 -10.71 3.16
C ARG A 177 -10.63 -9.41 3.88
N SER A 178 -10.48 -8.30 3.15
CA SER A 178 -10.14 -7.00 3.77
C SER A 178 -11.25 -6.47 4.69
N GLU A 179 -12.51 -6.83 4.44
CA GLU A 179 -13.66 -6.41 5.26
C GLU A 179 -14.03 -7.43 6.37
N ARG A 180 -13.41 -8.61 6.36
CA ARG A 180 -13.85 -9.77 7.15
C ARG A 180 -13.90 -9.48 8.65
N ALA A 181 -12.83 -8.91 9.21
CA ALA A 181 -12.76 -8.67 10.65
C ALA A 181 -13.86 -7.70 11.09
N GLN A 182 -14.11 -6.64 10.30
CA GLN A 182 -15.17 -5.68 10.56
C GLN A 182 -16.56 -6.30 10.44
N TYR A 183 -16.79 -7.09 9.39
CA TYR A 183 -18.05 -7.82 9.24
C TYR A 183 -18.30 -8.76 10.43
N LEU A 184 -17.33 -9.59 10.79
CA LEU A 184 -17.44 -10.52 11.92
C LEU A 184 -17.68 -9.81 13.25
N ALA A 185 -16.94 -8.73 13.51
CA ALA A 185 -17.14 -7.89 14.69
C ALA A 185 -18.57 -7.30 14.72
N SER A 186 -19.12 -6.85 13.58
CA SER A 186 -20.50 -6.36 13.51
C SER A 186 -21.56 -7.43 13.78
N LYS A 187 -21.23 -8.71 13.56
CA LYS A 187 -22.10 -9.88 13.81
C LYS A 187 -21.95 -10.50 15.19
N GLY A 188 -21.20 -9.86 16.10
CA GLY A 188 -21.07 -10.33 17.47
C GLY A 188 -19.88 -11.27 17.71
N ALA A 189 -19.12 -11.67 16.69
CA ALA A 189 -17.92 -12.50 16.87
C ALA A 189 -16.86 -11.76 17.70
N VAL A 190 -16.04 -12.51 18.43
CA VAL A 190 -15.01 -11.97 19.33
C VAL A 190 -13.58 -12.23 18.82
N GLY A 191 -13.45 -13.02 17.76
CA GLY A 191 -12.16 -13.25 17.13
C GLY A 191 -12.22 -13.98 15.80
N LEU A 192 -11.07 -14.00 15.13
CA LEU A 192 -10.80 -14.68 13.88
C LEU A 192 -9.49 -15.48 14.01
N ILE A 193 -9.55 -16.77 13.67
CA ILE A 193 -8.38 -17.62 13.46
C ILE A 193 -8.31 -17.97 11.98
N SER A 194 -7.19 -17.66 11.34
CA SER A 194 -6.94 -18.05 9.95
C SER A 194 -6.01 -19.25 9.86
N LEU A 195 -6.41 -20.23 9.05
CA LEU A 195 -5.65 -21.44 8.73
C LEU A 195 -5.11 -21.34 7.29
N VAL A 196 -3.91 -21.82 7.06
CA VAL A 196 -3.31 -21.89 5.73
C VAL A 196 -3.01 -23.35 5.40
N THR A 197 -3.34 -23.79 4.18
CA THR A 197 -3.00 -25.16 3.76
C THR A 197 -1.48 -25.29 3.59
N PRO A 198 -0.89 -26.49 3.81
CA PRO A 198 0.53 -26.68 3.59
C PRO A 198 1.02 -26.29 2.18
N ARG A 199 0.18 -26.44 1.14
CA ARG A 199 0.52 -26.06 -0.24
C ARG A 199 0.50 -24.56 -0.50
N GLN A 200 -0.27 -23.80 0.28
CA GLN A 200 -0.42 -22.34 0.12
C GLN A 200 0.53 -21.55 1.03
N VAL A 201 1.50 -22.21 1.68
CA VAL A 201 2.51 -21.53 2.51
C VAL A 201 3.52 -20.81 1.62
N GLU A 202 3.34 -19.50 1.45
CA GLU A 202 4.31 -18.63 0.77
C GLU A 202 5.47 -18.22 1.70
N ILE A 203 5.14 -17.86 2.95
CA ILE A 203 6.12 -17.48 3.97
C ILE A 203 6.30 -18.65 4.95
N PRO A 204 7.51 -19.22 5.08
CA PRO A 204 7.77 -20.30 6.03
C PRO A 204 7.30 -19.94 7.43
N TRP A 205 6.61 -20.87 8.10
CA TRP A 205 6.01 -20.61 9.43
C TRP A 205 7.02 -20.10 10.46
N LYS A 206 8.25 -20.64 10.46
CA LYS A 206 9.35 -20.18 11.32
C LYS A 206 9.68 -18.69 11.12
N ARG A 207 9.62 -18.18 9.88
CA ARG A 207 9.81 -16.75 9.61
C ARG A 207 8.66 -15.92 10.21
N ARG A 208 7.41 -16.42 10.14
CA ARG A 208 6.27 -15.76 10.81
C ARG A 208 6.40 -15.74 12.32
N VAL A 209 6.83 -16.84 12.94
CA VAL A 209 7.09 -16.91 14.39
C VAL A 209 8.11 -15.86 14.82
N ASN A 210 9.19 -15.68 14.05
CA ASN A 210 10.20 -14.65 14.33
C ASN A 210 9.65 -13.21 14.22
N LEU A 211 8.61 -13.00 13.40
CA LEU A 211 7.97 -11.70 13.21
C LEU A 211 6.76 -11.46 14.12
N ALA A 212 6.34 -12.44 14.93
CA ALA A 212 5.14 -12.36 15.77
C ALA A 212 5.18 -11.21 16.81
N GLY A 213 6.37 -10.75 17.17
CA GLY A 213 6.57 -9.61 18.08
C GLY A 213 6.74 -8.26 17.37
N ALA A 214 6.60 -8.20 16.04
CA ALA A 214 6.73 -6.96 15.30
C ALA A 214 5.61 -5.97 15.70
N PRO A 215 5.90 -4.66 15.79
CA PRO A 215 4.88 -3.66 16.10
C PRO A 215 3.80 -3.59 15.01
N ALA A 216 2.55 -3.67 15.44
CA ALA A 216 1.36 -3.42 14.62
C ALA A 216 0.75 -2.07 14.99
N LEU A 217 0.04 -1.44 14.04
CA LEU A 217 -0.67 -0.18 14.27
C LEU A 217 -2.17 -0.36 14.06
N TYR A 218 -2.95 0.46 14.76
CA TYR A 218 -4.35 0.74 14.45
C TYR A 218 -4.67 2.19 14.81
N TYR A 219 -5.77 2.72 14.31
CA TYR A 219 -6.16 4.12 14.57
C TYR A 219 -6.44 4.38 16.04
N ALA A 220 -5.94 5.51 16.55
CA ALA A 220 -6.35 6.00 17.87
C ALA A 220 -7.85 6.31 17.90
N ASP A 221 -8.41 6.80 16.80
CA ASP A 221 -9.84 7.01 16.61
C ASP A 221 -10.58 5.67 16.41
N ALA A 222 -11.49 5.34 17.33
CA ALA A 222 -12.27 4.11 17.30
C ALA A 222 -13.19 4.01 16.08
N ALA A 223 -13.68 5.13 15.53
CA ALA A 223 -14.58 5.15 14.39
C ALA A 223 -13.90 4.71 13.07
N LEU A 224 -12.56 4.71 13.04
CA LEU A 224 -11.78 4.30 11.86
C LEU A 224 -11.25 2.87 11.96
N ARG A 225 -11.36 2.22 13.13
CA ARG A 225 -10.88 0.86 13.39
C ARG A 225 -11.77 -0.16 12.68
N GLU A 226 -11.22 -1.35 12.46
CA GLU A 226 -11.98 -2.47 11.90
C GLU A 226 -12.97 -3.03 12.92
N SER A 227 -12.67 -2.88 14.22
CA SER A 227 -13.58 -3.24 15.30
C SER A 227 -13.63 -2.11 16.33
N ASP A 228 -14.85 -1.79 16.78
CA ASP A 228 -15.14 -0.83 17.85
C ASP A 228 -14.80 -1.38 19.24
N ARG A 229 -14.67 -2.70 19.35
CA ARG A 229 -14.32 -3.44 20.57
C ARG A 229 -13.05 -4.27 20.38
N PRO A 230 -12.42 -4.74 21.47
CA PRO A 230 -11.30 -5.65 21.35
C PRO A 230 -11.66 -6.92 20.57
N PHE A 231 -10.83 -7.27 19.58
CA PHE A 231 -11.09 -8.39 18.67
C PHE A 231 -9.81 -9.20 18.49
N LEU A 232 -9.90 -10.52 18.65
CA LEU A 232 -8.75 -11.40 18.49
C LEU A 232 -8.49 -11.69 17.02
N ASN A 233 -7.27 -11.47 16.55
CA ASN A 233 -6.81 -12.01 15.27
C ASN A 233 -5.64 -12.97 15.52
N ALA A 234 -5.71 -14.18 14.96
CA ALA A 234 -4.65 -15.17 15.13
C ALA A 234 -4.47 -16.07 13.90
N GLN A 235 -3.31 -16.72 13.83
CA GLN A 235 -2.99 -17.77 12.86
C GLN A 235 -2.46 -19.00 13.60
N ILE A 236 -2.80 -20.19 13.11
CA ILE A 236 -2.29 -21.46 13.63
C ILE A 236 -1.30 -22.05 12.63
N ASP A 237 -0.25 -22.70 13.14
CA ASP A 237 0.71 -23.45 12.33
C ASP A 237 -0.06 -24.45 11.43
N PRO A 238 0.17 -24.45 10.11
CA PRO A 238 -0.42 -25.45 9.22
C PRO A 238 -0.25 -26.90 9.74
N ALA A 239 0.86 -27.22 10.40
CA ALA A 239 1.12 -28.54 10.98
C ALA A 239 0.27 -28.84 12.24
N ARG A 240 -0.30 -27.82 12.88
CA ARG A 240 -1.14 -27.94 14.09
C ARG A 240 -2.62 -27.73 13.83
N SER A 241 -3.00 -27.38 12.62
CA SER A 241 -4.38 -27.01 12.27
C SER A 241 -5.40 -28.12 12.56
N GLN A 242 -5.01 -29.40 12.52
CA GLN A 242 -5.89 -30.53 12.89
C GLN A 242 -6.43 -30.42 14.33
N SER A 243 -5.66 -29.86 15.26
CA SER A 243 -6.06 -29.73 16.68
C SER A 243 -7.34 -28.92 16.86
N VAL A 244 -7.63 -27.98 15.95
CA VAL A 244 -8.84 -27.15 15.95
C VAL A 244 -10.10 -27.97 15.66
N PHE A 245 -9.97 -29.04 14.88
CA PHE A 245 -11.08 -29.88 14.40
C PHE A 245 -11.31 -31.13 15.26
N GLU A 246 -10.47 -31.38 16.27
CA GLU A 246 -10.63 -32.53 17.15
C GLU A 246 -12.02 -32.56 17.81
N GLY A 247 -12.70 -33.71 17.73
CA GLY A 247 -14.06 -33.89 18.24
C GLY A 247 -15.18 -33.35 17.34
N SER A 248 -14.87 -32.65 16.24
CA SER A 248 -15.89 -32.15 15.29
C SER A 248 -16.34 -33.19 14.26
N GLY A 249 -15.62 -34.30 14.11
CA GLY A 249 -15.85 -35.28 13.05
C GLY A 249 -15.26 -34.89 11.68
N HIS A 250 -14.52 -33.79 11.61
CA HIS A 250 -13.87 -33.30 10.39
C HIS A 250 -12.34 -33.45 10.45
N ASP A 251 -11.74 -33.72 9.30
CA ASP A 251 -10.29 -33.84 9.10
C ASP A 251 -9.76 -32.63 8.33
N PHE A 252 -8.76 -31.94 8.89
CA PHE A 252 -8.13 -30.80 8.26
C PHE A 252 -7.43 -31.17 6.96
N ALA A 253 -6.91 -32.40 6.81
CA ALA A 253 -6.31 -32.82 5.54
C ALA A 253 -7.34 -32.83 4.40
N ALA A 254 -8.58 -33.26 4.67
CA ALA A 254 -9.67 -33.21 3.71
C ALA A 254 -10.10 -31.76 3.38
N ILE A 255 -10.17 -30.89 4.40
CA ILE A 255 -10.46 -29.46 4.22
C ILE A 255 -9.36 -28.78 3.39
N ALA A 256 -8.09 -29.07 3.68
CA ALA A 256 -6.94 -28.55 2.95
C ALA A 256 -6.95 -29.03 1.49
N ALA A 257 -7.26 -30.30 1.24
CA ALA A 257 -7.40 -30.82 -0.12
C ALA A 257 -8.53 -30.13 -0.91
N ALA A 258 -9.67 -29.87 -0.27
CA ALA A 258 -10.76 -29.12 -0.87
C ALA A 258 -10.37 -27.65 -1.15
N ALA A 259 -9.65 -27.02 -0.22
CA ALA A 259 -9.14 -25.65 -0.36
C ALA A 259 -8.11 -25.53 -1.49
N ASP A 260 -7.19 -26.49 -1.60
CA ASP A 260 -6.20 -26.58 -2.68
C ASP A 260 -6.86 -26.83 -4.04
N ALA A 261 -8.00 -27.51 -4.07
CA ALA A 261 -8.82 -27.70 -5.25
C ALA A 261 -9.77 -26.52 -5.55
N SER A 262 -9.77 -25.46 -4.72
CA SER A 262 -10.71 -24.33 -4.81
C SER A 262 -12.19 -24.77 -4.84
N ALA A 263 -12.50 -25.85 -4.11
CA ALA A 263 -13.86 -26.37 -3.98
C ALA A 263 -14.65 -25.60 -2.92
N PRO A 264 -15.99 -25.53 -2.98
CA PRO A 264 -16.80 -25.00 -1.89
C PRO A 264 -16.58 -25.79 -0.58
N ILE A 265 -16.51 -25.09 0.55
CA ILE A 265 -16.32 -25.68 1.88
C ILE A 265 -17.40 -25.12 2.82
N ALA A 266 -18.29 -25.98 3.30
CA ALA A 266 -19.34 -25.56 4.23
C ALA A 266 -18.78 -25.29 5.63
N GLY A 267 -19.39 -24.33 6.32
CA GLY A 267 -19.13 -24.06 7.73
C GLY A 267 -19.85 -25.03 8.67
N PHE A 268 -19.35 -25.15 9.90
CA PHE A 268 -19.92 -25.97 10.96
C PHE A 268 -19.42 -25.56 12.35
N PRO A 269 -20.16 -25.84 13.44
CA PRO A 269 -19.68 -25.64 14.80
C PRO A 269 -18.47 -26.53 15.11
N LEU A 270 -17.48 -25.99 15.84
CA LEU A 270 -16.33 -26.77 16.30
C LEU A 270 -16.59 -27.27 17.73
N ALA A 271 -16.09 -28.48 18.02
CA ALA A 271 -16.15 -29.06 19.37
C ALA A 271 -15.14 -28.41 20.33
N GLN A 272 -14.08 -27.81 19.78
CA GLN A 272 -13.05 -27.11 20.53
C GLN A 272 -13.47 -25.67 20.88
N ARG A 273 -12.98 -25.21 22.02
CA ARG A 273 -13.11 -23.84 22.51
C ARG A 273 -11.73 -23.21 22.70
N LEU A 274 -11.58 -21.90 22.45
CA LEU A 274 -10.31 -21.21 22.69
C LEU A 274 -10.27 -20.56 24.09
N SER A 275 -9.41 -21.12 24.94
CA SER A 275 -8.76 -20.55 26.13
C SER A 275 -7.59 -19.61 25.82
N ALA A 276 -7.61 -18.29 26.03
CA ALA A 276 -6.40 -17.47 25.79
C ALA A 276 -6.22 -16.27 26.72
N ARG A 277 -4.96 -15.97 27.07
CA ARG A 277 -4.51 -14.68 27.62
C ARG A 277 -3.59 -14.01 26.61
N VAL A 278 -3.89 -12.77 26.23
CA VAL A 278 -3.07 -12.00 25.29
C VAL A 278 -2.48 -10.80 26.02
N ALA A 279 -1.19 -10.84 26.28
CA ALA A 279 -0.45 -9.71 26.81
C ALA A 279 0.03 -8.82 25.65
N ALA A 280 -0.20 -7.51 25.74
CA ALA A 280 0.26 -6.55 24.75
C ALA A 280 0.69 -5.24 25.42
N THR A 281 1.75 -4.63 24.91
CA THR A 281 2.11 -3.25 25.25
C THR A 281 1.59 -2.30 24.20
N ARG A 282 1.13 -1.12 24.63
CA ARG A 282 0.57 -0.10 23.74
C ARG A 282 1.21 1.25 24.00
N ARG A 283 1.44 2.01 22.92
CA ARG A 283 1.80 3.42 23.00
C ARG A 283 1.11 4.21 21.91
N ASN A 284 0.74 5.44 22.22
CA ASN A 284 0.24 6.36 21.20
C ASN A 284 1.43 6.87 20.38
N LEU A 285 1.24 6.99 19.07
CA LEU A 285 2.15 7.68 18.19
C LEU A 285 1.38 8.45 17.12
N SER A 286 2.04 9.38 16.46
CA SER A 286 1.50 10.10 15.31
C SER A 286 2.46 9.93 14.15
N SER A 287 1.93 9.79 12.95
CA SER A 287 2.71 9.87 11.72
C SER A 287 1.88 10.59 10.66
N PRO A 288 2.40 11.64 10.01
CA PRO A 288 1.60 12.43 9.08
C PRO A 288 1.60 11.83 7.67
N ASN A 289 0.47 11.89 6.97
CA ASN A 289 0.51 11.97 5.51
C ASN A 289 1.07 13.36 5.11
N LEU A 290 1.66 13.48 3.92
CA LEU A 290 2.12 14.75 3.35
C LEU A 290 1.28 15.08 2.12
N ILE A 291 0.48 16.14 2.24
CA ILE A 291 -0.48 16.55 1.23
C ILE A 291 -0.08 17.91 0.66
N ALA A 292 0.14 17.95 -0.65
CA ALA A 292 0.48 19.15 -1.40
C ALA A 292 -0.36 19.26 -2.67
N VAL A 293 -0.54 20.47 -3.18
CA VAL A 293 -1.29 20.71 -4.41
C VAL A 293 -0.49 21.54 -5.42
N MET A 294 -0.57 21.15 -6.69
CA MET A 294 -0.30 22.02 -7.84
C MET A 294 -1.65 22.55 -8.34
N PRO A 295 -1.96 23.86 -8.16
CA PRO A 295 -3.23 24.42 -8.61
C PRO A 295 -3.43 24.26 -10.11
N GLY A 296 -4.63 23.84 -10.50
CA GLY A 296 -5.06 23.76 -11.89
C GLY A 296 -5.13 25.12 -12.56
N SER A 297 -4.89 25.14 -13.87
CA SER A 297 -4.88 26.34 -14.70
C SER A 297 -6.26 26.84 -15.13
N ASP A 298 -7.28 25.98 -15.08
CA ASP A 298 -8.64 26.31 -15.51
C ASP A 298 -9.50 26.73 -14.30
N PRO A 299 -10.09 27.94 -14.28
CA PRO A 299 -10.84 28.43 -13.14
C PRO A 299 -12.09 27.60 -12.80
N ASN A 300 -12.61 26.80 -13.74
CA ASN A 300 -13.79 25.96 -13.53
C ASN A 300 -13.43 24.52 -13.13
N LEU A 301 -12.22 24.05 -13.48
CA LEU A 301 -11.78 22.68 -13.21
C LEU A 301 -10.73 22.57 -12.10
N ARG A 302 -10.10 23.66 -11.68
CA ARG A 302 -9.03 23.65 -10.66
C ARG A 302 -9.48 23.14 -9.29
N ASP A 303 -10.78 23.14 -9.01
CA ASP A 303 -11.34 22.59 -7.77
C ASP A 303 -11.70 21.10 -7.90
N GLU A 304 -11.34 20.46 -9.03
CA GLU A 304 -11.27 19.01 -9.19
C GLU A 304 -9.80 18.56 -9.11
N TYR A 305 -9.56 17.36 -8.57
CA TYR A 305 -8.23 16.88 -8.23
C TYR A 305 -7.93 15.52 -8.87
N VAL A 306 -6.82 15.45 -9.61
CA VAL A 306 -6.17 14.17 -9.92
C VAL A 306 -5.14 13.92 -8.82
N VAL A 307 -5.30 12.82 -8.09
CA VAL A 307 -4.41 12.44 -6.99
C VAL A 307 -3.23 11.66 -7.56
N LEU A 308 -2.01 12.01 -7.15
CA LEU A 308 -0.80 11.21 -7.31
C LEU A 308 -0.38 10.72 -5.92
N SER A 309 -0.40 9.41 -5.69
CA SER A 309 -0.10 8.82 -4.37
C SER A 309 1.12 7.91 -4.36
N ALA A 310 1.82 7.87 -3.23
CA ALA A 310 2.87 6.92 -2.92
C ALA A 310 3.09 6.89 -1.40
N HIS A 311 3.37 5.74 -0.79
CA HIS A 311 3.75 5.72 0.62
C HIS A 311 5.22 6.07 0.85
N LEU A 312 5.48 6.77 1.95
CA LEU A 312 6.83 7.18 2.37
C LEU A 312 7.46 6.22 3.38
N ASP A 313 6.64 5.58 4.21
CA ASP A 313 7.15 4.69 5.24
C ASP A 313 7.76 3.44 4.62
N GLY A 314 8.79 2.95 5.30
CA GLY A 314 9.29 1.60 5.13
C GLY A 314 9.16 0.83 6.45
N TYR A 315 9.80 -0.33 6.53
CA TYR A 315 9.76 -1.17 7.75
C TYR A 315 10.49 -0.56 8.96
N GLY A 316 11.40 0.39 8.74
CA GLY A 316 12.25 0.94 9.78
C GLY A 316 13.40 0.01 10.19
N ILE A 317 13.72 0.01 11.48
CA ILE A 317 14.70 -0.91 12.08
C ILE A 317 13.97 -2.18 12.54
N GLY A 318 14.37 -3.32 11.99
CA GLY A 318 13.72 -4.62 12.21
C GLY A 318 14.67 -5.71 12.69
N THR A 319 14.23 -6.97 12.55
CA THR A 319 15.08 -8.12 12.84
C THR A 319 16.28 -8.16 11.89
N PRO A 320 17.52 -8.29 12.40
CA PRO A 320 18.68 -8.30 11.53
C PRO A 320 18.71 -9.48 10.55
N VAL A 321 19.09 -9.24 9.30
CA VAL A 321 19.35 -10.26 8.28
C VAL A 321 20.78 -10.12 7.82
N LYS A 322 21.59 -11.18 8.02
CA LYS A 322 23.05 -11.18 7.77
C LYS A 322 23.80 -10.00 8.41
N GLY A 323 23.33 -9.52 9.56
CA GLY A 323 23.98 -8.47 10.35
C GLY A 323 23.42 -7.07 10.13
N ASP A 324 22.56 -6.87 9.12
CA ASP A 324 21.92 -5.58 8.87
C ASP A 324 20.48 -5.57 9.42
N ALA A 325 20.11 -4.52 10.13
CA ALA A 325 18.81 -4.34 10.77
C ALA A 325 17.99 -3.21 10.15
N ILE A 326 18.55 -2.41 9.25
CA ILE A 326 17.85 -1.29 8.62
C ILE A 326 17.14 -1.82 7.38
N TYR A 327 15.84 -1.56 7.27
CA TYR A 327 15.06 -1.92 6.10
C TYR A 327 14.87 -0.66 5.27
N ASN A 328 15.86 -0.36 4.43
CA ASN A 328 15.98 0.92 3.72
C ASN A 328 14.82 1.18 2.75
N GLY A 329 14.25 0.16 2.13
CA GLY A 329 13.08 0.30 1.27
C GLY A 329 13.35 1.21 0.06
N ALA A 330 14.42 0.93 -0.68
CA ALA A 330 14.84 1.75 -1.81
C ALA A 330 13.83 1.68 -2.96
N PHE A 331 13.34 0.50 -3.32
CA PHE A 331 12.22 0.37 -4.25
C PHE A 331 10.88 0.28 -3.56
N ASP A 332 10.83 -0.12 -2.29
CA ASP A 332 9.62 -0.13 -1.48
C ASP A 332 9.71 0.80 -0.24
N ASN A 333 9.40 2.09 -0.37
CA ASN A 333 8.92 2.78 -1.57
C ASN A 333 9.52 4.18 -1.75
N ALA A 334 10.80 4.34 -1.41
CA ALA A 334 11.53 5.57 -1.73
C ALA A 334 11.47 5.88 -3.24
N SER A 335 11.48 4.85 -4.09
CA SER A 335 11.34 4.96 -5.54
C SER A 335 10.05 5.65 -6.00
N GLY A 336 8.90 5.30 -5.41
CA GLY A 336 7.60 5.88 -5.76
C GLY A 336 7.52 7.35 -5.37
N VAL A 337 7.97 7.69 -4.16
CA VAL A 337 8.06 9.09 -3.70
C VAL A 337 8.98 9.90 -4.59
N ALA A 338 10.16 9.39 -4.92
CA ALA A 338 11.09 10.03 -5.85
C ALA A 338 10.47 10.26 -7.24
N SER A 339 9.69 9.29 -7.74
CA SER A 339 8.97 9.43 -9.01
C SER A 339 7.94 10.54 -8.96
N LEU A 340 7.17 10.66 -7.87
CA LEU A 340 6.18 11.75 -7.75
C LEU A 340 6.82 13.13 -7.66
N LEU A 341 7.99 13.27 -7.04
CA LEU A 341 8.75 14.53 -7.03
C LEU A 341 9.21 14.92 -8.45
N GLU A 342 9.72 13.96 -9.24
CA GLU A 342 10.13 14.24 -10.62
C GLU A 342 8.95 14.46 -11.57
N ILE A 343 7.82 13.79 -11.36
CA ILE A 343 6.57 14.04 -12.11
C ILE A 343 6.05 15.45 -11.77
N ALA A 344 6.07 15.88 -10.52
CA ALA A 344 5.70 17.24 -10.13
C ALA A 344 6.57 18.29 -10.84
N ARG A 345 7.87 18.06 -10.91
CA ARG A 345 8.81 18.91 -11.64
C ARG A 345 8.50 18.95 -13.13
N ALA A 346 8.23 17.80 -13.75
CA ALA A 346 7.89 17.70 -15.17
C ALA A 346 6.57 18.43 -15.49
N LEU A 347 5.54 18.27 -14.65
CA LEU A 347 4.26 18.99 -14.76
C LEU A 347 4.43 20.50 -14.63
N GLN A 348 5.29 20.96 -13.71
CA GLN A 348 5.60 22.38 -13.55
C GLN A 348 6.28 22.96 -14.80
N GLN A 349 7.08 22.16 -15.51
CA GLN A 349 7.81 22.58 -16.72
C GLN A 349 7.02 22.36 -18.01
N ALA A 350 5.97 21.53 -17.99
CA ALA A 350 5.15 21.23 -19.16
C ALA A 350 4.57 22.50 -19.80
N GLU A 351 4.60 22.57 -21.14
CA GLU A 351 4.01 23.67 -21.90
C GLU A 351 2.50 23.77 -21.62
N GLN A 352 1.81 22.63 -21.68
CA GLN A 352 0.42 22.52 -21.28
C GLN A 352 0.32 22.28 -19.78
N LYS A 353 -0.22 23.26 -19.05
CA LYS A 353 -0.53 23.11 -17.63
C LYS A 353 -1.77 22.23 -17.42
N PRO A 354 -1.83 21.47 -16.32
CA PRO A 354 -3.04 20.73 -15.98
C PRO A 354 -4.20 21.70 -15.71
N LYS A 355 -5.40 21.40 -16.21
CA LYS A 355 -6.61 22.20 -15.98
C LYS A 355 -7.19 21.95 -14.61
N ARG A 356 -7.32 20.66 -14.24
CA ARG A 356 -7.57 20.21 -12.86
C ARG A 356 -6.34 20.40 -11.98
N SER A 357 -6.54 20.52 -10.68
CA SER A 357 -5.43 20.51 -9.74
C SER A 357 -4.82 19.11 -9.65
N ILE A 358 -3.52 19.05 -9.40
CA ILE A 358 -2.81 17.79 -9.09
C ILE A 358 -2.56 17.77 -7.59
N LEU A 359 -3.12 16.78 -6.91
CA LEU A 359 -2.99 16.60 -5.47
C LEU A 359 -1.97 15.50 -5.20
N PHE A 360 -0.87 15.84 -4.54
CA PHE A 360 0.15 14.87 -4.13
C PHE A 360 -0.21 14.36 -2.74
N ALA A 361 -0.41 13.05 -2.62
CA ALA A 361 -0.71 12.36 -1.37
C ALA A 361 0.43 11.38 -1.05
N ILE A 362 1.46 11.87 -0.36
CA ILE A 362 2.55 11.02 0.12
C ILE A 362 2.16 10.47 1.48
N VAL A 363 1.77 9.21 1.54
CA VAL A 363 1.07 8.65 2.71
C VAL A 363 2.00 7.93 3.67
N THR A 364 1.55 7.76 4.92
CA THR A 364 2.23 6.98 5.94
C THR A 364 1.57 5.62 6.16
N ALA A 365 2.22 4.74 6.91
CA ALA A 365 1.65 3.51 7.46
C ALA A 365 1.03 2.56 6.42
N GLU A 366 1.54 2.54 5.18
CA GLU A 366 1.13 1.58 4.15
C GLU A 366 1.49 0.16 4.60
N GLU A 367 2.72 0.00 5.09
CA GLU A 367 3.30 -1.26 5.58
C GLU A 367 2.57 -1.83 6.81
N LYS A 368 1.69 -1.01 7.40
CA LYS A 368 0.85 -1.35 8.56
C LYS A 368 -0.60 -1.60 8.18
N GLY A 369 -0.91 -1.71 6.89
CA GLY A 369 -2.23 -2.05 6.35
C GLY A 369 -2.94 -0.86 5.68
N LEU A 370 -2.23 -0.13 4.83
CA LEU A 370 -2.75 1.02 4.06
C LEU A 370 -3.28 2.14 4.95
N LEU A 371 -2.76 2.31 6.17
CA LEU A 371 -3.45 3.11 7.19
C LEU A 371 -3.43 4.61 6.87
N GLY A 372 -2.38 5.15 6.24
CA GLY A 372 -2.34 6.56 5.85
C GLY A 372 -3.27 6.87 4.69
N SER A 373 -3.26 6.08 3.61
CA SER A 373 -4.17 6.24 2.47
C SER A 373 -5.62 6.00 2.86
N ARG A 374 -5.92 4.96 3.65
CA ARG A 374 -7.27 4.74 4.22
C ARG A 374 -7.71 5.90 5.11
N TYR A 375 -6.80 6.58 5.81
CA TYR A 375 -7.14 7.77 6.59
C TYR A 375 -7.47 8.94 5.66
N PHE A 376 -6.58 9.24 4.71
CA PHE A 376 -6.76 10.33 3.77
C PHE A 376 -8.03 10.18 2.95
N ALA A 377 -8.28 9.01 2.35
CA ALA A 377 -9.46 8.78 1.54
C ALA A 377 -10.78 8.93 2.34
N ARG A 378 -10.80 8.53 3.62
CA ARG A 378 -11.98 8.69 4.50
C ARG A 378 -12.11 10.08 5.13
N ARG A 379 -11.02 10.86 5.16
CA ARG A 379 -10.92 12.21 5.72
C ARG A 379 -10.06 13.10 4.82
N PRO A 380 -10.49 13.33 3.56
CA PRO A 380 -9.69 14.11 2.63
C PRO A 380 -9.63 15.57 3.09
N THR A 381 -8.54 16.24 2.76
CA THR A 381 -8.37 17.69 3.01
C THR A 381 -9.01 18.56 1.93
N VAL A 382 -9.55 17.91 0.89
CA VAL A 382 -10.38 18.48 -0.18
C VAL A 382 -11.76 17.81 -0.14
N PRO A 383 -12.81 18.36 -0.76
CA PRO A 383 -14.09 17.67 -0.88
C PRO A 383 -13.92 16.27 -1.49
N ALA A 384 -14.55 15.25 -0.91
CA ALA A 384 -14.34 13.86 -1.32
C ALA A 384 -14.75 13.59 -2.78
N ASP A 385 -15.83 14.22 -3.22
CA ASP A 385 -16.38 14.18 -4.58
C ASP A 385 -15.60 15.03 -5.59
N ALA A 386 -14.61 15.80 -5.15
CA ALA A 386 -13.73 16.58 -6.00
C ALA A 386 -12.50 15.79 -6.49
N MET A 387 -12.18 14.66 -5.85
CA MET A 387 -11.11 13.76 -6.33
C MET A 387 -11.66 12.92 -7.49
N VAL A 388 -11.14 13.14 -8.70
CA VAL A 388 -11.68 12.51 -9.93
C VAL A 388 -10.92 11.27 -10.36
N ALA A 389 -9.67 11.11 -9.91
CA ALA A 389 -8.83 9.96 -10.17
C ALA A 389 -7.71 9.85 -9.14
N ASP A 390 -7.19 8.63 -8.96
CA ASP A 390 -5.95 8.35 -8.25
C ASP A 390 -4.93 7.63 -9.17
N LEU A 391 -3.68 8.06 -9.12
CA LEU A 391 -2.57 7.55 -9.92
C LEU A 391 -1.43 7.16 -8.95
N ASN A 392 -1.43 5.90 -8.52
CA ASN A 392 -0.58 5.41 -7.45
C ASN A 392 0.78 4.87 -7.95
N PHE A 393 1.83 5.15 -7.17
CA PHE A 393 3.20 4.68 -7.33
C PHE A 393 3.65 3.89 -6.10
N ASP A 394 3.93 2.62 -6.35
CA ASP A 394 4.53 1.71 -5.39
C ASP A 394 5.36 0.73 -6.21
N MET A 395 6.60 0.47 -5.77
CA MET A 395 7.52 -0.52 -6.33
C MET A 395 7.46 -0.68 -7.86
N ALA A 396 7.62 0.43 -8.58
CA ALA A 396 7.96 0.36 -10.01
C ALA A 396 9.45 -0.02 -10.10
N LEU A 397 9.78 -1.17 -10.69
CA LEU A 397 11.11 -1.78 -10.57
C LEU A 397 12.00 -1.48 -11.80
N PRO A 398 12.91 -0.50 -11.74
CA PRO A 398 13.88 -0.21 -12.80
C PRO A 398 15.04 -1.20 -12.81
N ILE A 399 14.75 -2.49 -12.91
CA ILE A 399 15.76 -3.56 -12.88
C ILE A 399 15.86 -4.32 -14.22
N PHE A 400 15.13 -3.84 -15.21
CA PHE A 400 15.19 -4.27 -16.61
C PHE A 400 14.66 -3.15 -17.52
N PRO A 401 14.97 -3.16 -18.84
CA PRO A 401 14.53 -2.13 -19.77
C PRO A 401 12.99 -1.97 -19.82
N LEU A 402 12.52 -0.73 -19.81
CA LEU A 402 11.10 -0.41 -19.95
C LEU A 402 10.68 -0.56 -21.41
N THR A 403 10.11 -1.72 -21.75
CA THR A 403 9.60 -2.02 -23.09
C THR A 403 8.07 -1.98 -23.17
N SER A 404 7.40 -2.02 -22.02
CA SER A 404 5.95 -1.93 -21.89
C SER A 404 5.60 -1.46 -20.48
N VAL A 405 4.35 -1.06 -20.27
CA VAL A 405 3.81 -0.65 -18.97
C VAL A 405 2.67 -1.55 -18.55
N THR A 406 2.44 -1.65 -17.25
CA THR A 406 1.24 -2.25 -16.70
C THR A 406 0.59 -1.26 -15.75
N PRO A 407 -0.28 -0.36 -16.25
CA PRO A 407 -1.17 0.43 -15.41
C PRO A 407 -2.23 -0.53 -14.84
N ILE A 408 -1.97 -1.10 -13.67
CA ILE A 408 -2.88 -2.03 -13.01
C ILE A 408 -4.21 -1.30 -12.76
N GLY A 409 -5.33 -1.92 -13.16
CA GLY A 409 -6.66 -1.31 -13.13
C GLY A 409 -7.11 -0.64 -14.43
N TYR A 410 -6.29 -0.64 -15.48
CA TYR A 410 -6.65 -0.02 -16.76
C TYR A 410 -7.95 -0.58 -17.37
N ASP A 411 -8.32 -1.82 -17.08
CA ASP A 411 -9.55 -2.45 -17.56
C ASP A 411 -10.78 -2.17 -16.68
N GLN A 412 -10.62 -1.41 -15.58
CA GLN A 412 -11.69 -1.16 -14.62
C GLN A 412 -12.43 0.17 -14.83
N SER A 413 -11.82 1.14 -15.52
CA SER A 413 -12.39 2.47 -15.70
C SER A 413 -11.95 3.11 -17.02
N SER A 414 -12.56 4.25 -17.36
CA SER A 414 -12.16 5.04 -18.54
C SER A 414 -10.71 5.54 -18.47
N LEU A 415 -10.05 5.50 -17.30
CA LEU A 415 -8.61 5.78 -17.20
C LEU A 415 -7.76 4.84 -18.08
N GLY A 416 -8.27 3.64 -18.40
CA GLY A 416 -7.63 2.75 -19.35
C GLY A 416 -7.56 3.31 -20.77
N GLU A 417 -8.57 4.06 -21.19
CA GLU A 417 -8.58 4.73 -22.50
C GLU A 417 -7.52 5.84 -22.53
N ASP A 418 -7.38 6.58 -21.42
CA ASP A 418 -6.34 7.60 -21.26
C ASP A 418 -4.94 7.00 -21.28
N ALA A 419 -4.71 5.94 -20.51
CA ALA A 419 -3.46 5.20 -20.49
C ALA A 419 -3.13 4.61 -21.87
N SER A 420 -4.12 4.04 -22.56
CA SER A 420 -3.95 3.46 -23.90
C SER A 420 -3.59 4.51 -24.95
N ALA A 421 -4.21 5.69 -24.90
CA ALA A 421 -3.88 6.78 -25.80
C ALA A 421 -2.44 7.28 -25.60
N VAL A 422 -1.99 7.42 -24.36
CA VAL A 422 -0.58 7.79 -24.06
C VAL A 422 0.38 6.68 -24.48
N SER A 423 0.04 5.42 -24.21
CA SER A 423 0.84 4.25 -24.62
C SER A 423 1.05 4.20 -26.13
N ALA A 424 0.00 4.48 -26.92
CA ALA A 424 0.11 4.56 -28.37
C ALA A 424 1.01 5.72 -28.82
N ALA A 425 0.85 6.90 -28.20
CA ALA A 425 1.64 8.09 -28.54
C ALA A 425 3.15 7.93 -28.20
N MET A 426 3.46 7.22 -27.12
CA MET A 426 4.83 7.02 -26.64
C MET A 426 5.47 5.71 -27.12
N ASN A 427 4.76 4.91 -27.93
CA ASN A 427 5.18 3.57 -28.35
C ASN A 427 5.57 2.67 -27.16
N LEU A 428 4.78 2.76 -26.08
CA LEU A 428 4.99 2.00 -24.85
C LEU A 428 3.73 1.18 -24.55
N PRO A 429 3.62 -0.04 -25.12
CA PRO A 429 2.39 -0.81 -25.07
C PRO A 429 1.98 -1.16 -23.65
N ILE A 430 0.67 -1.28 -23.42
CA ILE A 430 0.14 -1.86 -22.18
C ILE A 430 0.27 -3.38 -22.26
N THR A 431 0.95 -3.96 -21.28
CA THR A 431 0.98 -5.40 -21.05
C THR A 431 0.10 -5.72 -19.85
N PRO A 432 -0.85 -6.68 -19.95
CA PRO A 432 -1.66 -7.11 -18.81
C PRO A 432 -0.79 -7.61 -17.65
N ASP A 433 -1.32 -7.57 -16.42
CA ASP A 433 -0.65 -8.17 -15.25
C ASP A 433 -0.29 -9.63 -15.56
N PRO A 434 1.00 -10.01 -15.54
CA PRO A 434 1.43 -11.38 -15.83
C PRO A 434 1.01 -12.38 -14.75
N PHE A 435 0.60 -11.91 -13.56
CA PHE A 435 0.21 -12.74 -12.41
C PHE A 435 -1.08 -12.23 -11.74
N PRO A 436 -2.22 -12.22 -12.45
CA PRO A 436 -3.47 -11.61 -11.99
C PRO A 436 -4.00 -12.22 -10.68
N ASP A 437 -3.69 -13.49 -10.40
CA ASP A 437 -4.06 -14.18 -9.17
C ASP A 437 -3.46 -13.54 -7.90
N ARG A 438 -2.42 -12.71 -8.04
CA ARG A 438 -1.85 -11.93 -6.93
C ARG A 438 -2.76 -10.79 -6.49
N ASN A 439 -3.79 -10.43 -7.27
CA ASN A 439 -4.77 -9.38 -7.01
C ASN A 439 -4.13 -8.03 -6.69
N VAL A 440 -3.08 -7.65 -7.44
CA VAL A 440 -2.24 -6.47 -7.18
C VAL A 440 -3.07 -5.18 -7.16
N PHE A 441 -4.17 -5.11 -7.91
CA PHE A 441 -5.01 -3.91 -7.99
C PHE A 441 -5.62 -3.47 -6.64
N ILE A 442 -5.69 -4.34 -5.64
CA ILE A 442 -6.24 -3.99 -4.32
C ILE A 442 -5.22 -4.10 -3.17
N ARG A 443 -3.92 -4.10 -3.50
CA ARG A 443 -2.83 -4.42 -2.56
C ARG A 443 -1.90 -3.25 -2.24
N SER A 444 -2.29 -2.03 -2.59
CA SER A 444 -1.53 -0.82 -2.30
C SER A 444 -2.51 0.36 -2.14
N ASP A 445 -1.97 1.57 -1.95
CA ASP A 445 -2.69 2.76 -1.52
C ASP A 445 -3.88 3.16 -2.41
N GLN A 446 -3.83 2.85 -3.72
CA GLN A 446 -4.94 3.14 -4.64
C GLN A 446 -6.26 2.55 -4.14
N TYR A 447 -6.20 1.41 -3.44
CA TYR A 447 -7.40 0.72 -2.99
C TYR A 447 -8.19 1.52 -1.96
N ALA A 448 -7.52 2.39 -1.18
CA ALA A 448 -8.21 3.30 -0.28
C ALA A 448 -9.12 4.27 -1.05
N PHE A 449 -8.66 4.78 -2.20
CA PHE A 449 -9.41 5.68 -3.09
C PHE A 449 -10.52 4.95 -3.84
N ILE A 450 -10.23 3.75 -4.36
CA ILE A 450 -11.22 2.89 -5.02
C ILE A 450 -12.42 2.64 -4.10
N ARG A 451 -12.18 2.41 -2.81
CA ARG A 451 -13.23 2.23 -1.81
C ARG A 451 -14.10 3.47 -1.54
N GLN A 452 -13.63 4.65 -1.94
CA GLN A 452 -14.40 5.89 -1.92
C GLN A 452 -15.02 6.22 -3.29
N GLY A 453 -14.99 5.26 -4.23
CA GLY A 453 -15.58 5.42 -5.56
C GLY A 453 -14.69 6.13 -6.57
N ILE A 454 -13.44 6.42 -6.24
CA ILE A 454 -12.51 7.16 -7.11
C ILE A 454 -11.80 6.16 -8.04
N PRO A 455 -11.93 6.29 -9.37
CA PRO A 455 -11.18 5.46 -10.33
C PRO A 455 -9.67 5.61 -10.13
N ALA A 456 -8.92 4.50 -10.22
CA ALA A 456 -7.49 4.53 -9.98
C ALA A 456 -6.67 3.69 -10.96
N LEU A 457 -5.43 4.11 -11.18
CA LEU A 457 -4.39 3.32 -11.85
C LEU A 457 -3.21 3.13 -10.90
N PHE A 458 -2.62 1.94 -10.91
CA PHE A 458 -1.40 1.62 -10.18
C PHE A 458 -0.28 1.26 -11.16
N PHE A 459 0.75 2.09 -11.24
CA PHE A 459 1.75 1.99 -12.30
C PHE A 459 2.88 1.01 -11.97
N LYS A 460 3.08 0.03 -12.85
CA LYS A 460 4.19 -0.92 -12.83
C LYS A 460 4.90 -0.96 -14.18
N TYR A 461 6.14 -1.46 -14.16
CA TYR A 461 6.82 -1.90 -15.36
C TYR A 461 6.09 -3.09 -15.96
N GLY A 462 5.87 -3.06 -17.28
CA GLY A 462 5.21 -4.15 -17.98
C GLY A 462 6.20 -5.23 -18.41
N PHE A 463 5.80 -6.48 -18.19
CA PHE A 463 6.51 -7.68 -18.63
C PHE A 463 5.53 -8.85 -18.77
N LYS A 464 5.94 -9.93 -19.42
CA LYS A 464 5.09 -11.12 -19.64
C LYS A 464 5.57 -12.29 -18.79
N ALA A 465 4.66 -13.19 -18.43
CA ALA A 465 5.03 -14.43 -17.76
C ALA A 465 6.00 -15.25 -18.63
N GLY A 466 6.99 -15.89 -17.99
CA GLY A 466 7.96 -16.74 -18.67
C GLY A 466 9.09 -16.00 -19.40
N THR A 467 9.18 -14.67 -19.31
CA THR A 467 10.29 -13.90 -19.90
C THR A 467 11.45 -13.71 -18.90
N PRO A 468 12.65 -13.29 -19.35
CA PRO A 468 13.76 -12.95 -18.45
C PRO A 468 13.40 -11.90 -17.41
N GLU A 469 12.58 -10.89 -17.77
CA GLU A 469 12.10 -9.85 -16.85
C GLU A 469 11.25 -10.45 -15.73
N ALA A 470 10.40 -11.44 -16.03
CA ALA A 470 9.64 -12.16 -15.01
C ALA A 470 10.54 -12.95 -14.05
N VAL A 471 11.66 -13.49 -14.54
CA VAL A 471 12.66 -14.18 -13.70
C VAL A 471 13.36 -13.17 -12.78
N VAL A 472 13.75 -12.01 -13.32
CA VAL A 472 14.40 -10.93 -12.55
C VAL A 472 13.45 -10.37 -11.49
N GLU A 473 12.20 -10.06 -11.84
CA GLU A 473 11.17 -9.58 -10.90
C GLU A 473 10.94 -10.59 -9.78
N LYS A 474 10.79 -11.87 -10.13
CA LYS A 474 10.59 -12.94 -9.14
C LYS A 474 11.81 -13.08 -8.23
N ALA A 475 13.02 -13.01 -8.77
CA ALA A 475 14.25 -13.07 -8.00
C ALA A 475 14.37 -11.88 -7.04
N TRP A 476 14.00 -10.67 -7.50
CA TRP A 476 14.00 -9.48 -6.66
C TRP A 476 13.01 -9.62 -5.50
N ARG A 477 11.77 -10.03 -5.78
CA ARG A 477 10.75 -10.26 -4.73
C ARG A 477 11.15 -11.34 -3.73
N ALA A 478 11.84 -12.38 -4.18
CA ALA A 478 12.24 -13.48 -3.31
C ALA A 478 13.38 -13.11 -2.36
N ASN A 479 14.28 -12.20 -2.77
CA ASN A 479 15.57 -12.01 -2.12
C ASN A 479 15.81 -10.61 -1.54
N LEU A 480 15.12 -9.58 -2.06
CA LEU A 480 15.37 -8.17 -1.74
C LEU A 480 14.14 -7.53 -1.06
N TYR A 481 12.95 -7.78 -1.59
CA TYR A 481 11.68 -7.23 -1.08
C TYR A 481 11.45 -7.49 0.42
N HIS A 482 11.00 -6.45 1.15
CA HIS A 482 10.77 -6.48 2.60
C HIS A 482 11.96 -7.08 3.38
N SER A 483 13.17 -6.68 3.00
CA SER A 483 14.41 -7.09 3.66
C SER A 483 15.39 -5.92 3.73
N PRO A 484 16.43 -6.02 4.59
CA PRO A 484 17.52 -5.05 4.60
C PRO A 484 18.24 -4.87 3.26
N PHE A 485 18.07 -5.80 2.32
CA PHE A 485 18.74 -5.74 1.02
C PHE A 485 17.94 -4.98 -0.05
N ASP A 486 16.72 -4.51 0.23
CA ASP A 486 16.10 -3.44 -0.60
C ASP A 486 16.76 -2.10 -0.25
N ASP A 487 18.05 -2.00 -0.58
CA ASP A 487 18.95 -0.90 -0.23
C ASP A 487 19.51 -0.21 -1.49
N LEU A 488 20.51 0.65 -1.30
CA LEU A 488 21.17 1.39 -2.39
C LEU A 488 22.21 0.56 -3.16
N ASN A 489 22.51 -0.67 -2.73
CA ASN A 489 23.49 -1.57 -3.36
C ASN A 489 22.87 -2.49 -4.42
N GLN A 490 21.55 -2.49 -4.54
CA GLN A 490 20.84 -3.30 -5.53
C GLN A 490 20.99 -2.74 -6.97
N PRO A 491 20.80 -3.58 -8.00
CA PRO A 491 20.80 -3.12 -9.39
C PRO A 491 19.70 -2.08 -9.66
N VAL A 492 20.03 -1.05 -10.44
CA VAL A 492 19.08 0.00 -10.84
C VAL A 492 19.40 0.51 -12.24
N LEU A 493 18.35 0.85 -13.00
CA LEU A 493 18.40 1.48 -14.31
C LEU A 493 17.65 2.84 -14.25
N PRO A 494 18.26 3.91 -13.73
CA PRO A 494 17.57 5.19 -13.52
C PRO A 494 16.91 5.76 -14.79
N ALA A 495 17.56 5.58 -15.94
CA ALA A 495 17.05 6.04 -17.23
C ALA A 495 15.72 5.37 -17.62
N GLU A 496 15.48 4.14 -17.17
CA GLU A 496 14.21 3.46 -17.40
C GLU A 496 13.10 4.06 -16.52
N THR A 497 13.42 4.47 -15.28
CA THR A 497 12.45 5.19 -14.44
C THR A 497 12.11 6.56 -15.02
N ALA A 498 13.07 7.27 -15.61
CA ALA A 498 12.79 8.53 -16.29
C ALA A 498 11.74 8.36 -17.41
N LYS A 499 11.82 7.25 -18.18
CA LYS A 499 10.80 6.92 -19.20
C LYS A 499 9.43 6.63 -18.59
N LEU A 500 9.37 5.89 -17.47
CA LEU A 500 8.10 5.63 -16.78
C LEU A 500 7.49 6.92 -16.20
N ASN A 501 8.32 7.78 -15.58
CA ASN A 501 7.88 9.07 -15.06
C ASN A 501 7.35 9.98 -16.17
N ALA A 502 7.98 9.98 -17.35
CA ALA A 502 7.47 10.69 -18.52
C ALA A 502 6.11 10.13 -18.97
N TYR A 503 5.95 8.80 -19.01
CA TYR A 503 4.68 8.16 -19.33
C TYR A 503 3.56 8.58 -18.37
N VAL A 504 3.81 8.52 -17.06
CA VAL A 504 2.80 8.90 -16.07
C VAL A 504 2.54 10.40 -16.07
N THR A 505 3.55 11.24 -16.29
CA THR A 505 3.34 12.68 -16.48
C THR A 505 2.34 12.93 -17.61
N ALA A 506 2.49 12.23 -18.74
CA ALA A 506 1.59 12.35 -19.88
C ALA A 506 0.17 11.82 -19.56
N VAL A 507 0.04 10.70 -18.83
CA VAL A 507 -1.27 10.19 -18.36
C VAL A 507 -1.93 11.20 -17.41
N ALA A 508 -1.21 11.71 -16.42
CA ALA A 508 -1.71 12.69 -15.46
C ALA A 508 -2.19 13.98 -16.17
N LEU A 509 -1.40 14.51 -17.12
CA LEU A 509 -1.82 15.67 -17.93
C LEU A 509 -3.07 15.38 -18.75
N ARG A 510 -3.14 14.21 -19.38
CA ARG A 510 -4.30 13.82 -20.18
C ARG A 510 -5.57 13.77 -19.34
N VAL A 511 -5.52 13.07 -18.20
CA VAL A 511 -6.66 12.97 -17.27
C VAL A 511 -7.03 14.34 -16.69
N ALA A 512 -6.05 15.14 -16.28
CA ALA A 512 -6.28 16.48 -15.74
C ALA A 512 -6.86 17.46 -16.77
N ASN A 513 -6.67 17.20 -18.06
CA ASN A 513 -7.13 18.06 -19.16
C ASN A 513 -8.36 17.52 -19.90
N ALA A 514 -8.80 16.29 -19.60
CA ALA A 514 -9.98 15.68 -20.18
C ALA A 514 -11.24 16.51 -19.85
N PRO A 515 -12.18 16.70 -20.78
CA PRO A 515 -13.40 17.46 -20.49
C PRO A 515 -14.30 16.73 -19.49
N GLU A 516 -14.35 15.40 -19.55
CA GLU A 516 -15.18 14.56 -18.69
C GLU A 516 -14.38 14.04 -17.49
N ARG A 517 -15.08 13.75 -16.39
CA ARG A 517 -14.51 13.01 -15.27
C ARG A 517 -14.32 11.54 -15.65
N PRO A 518 -13.27 10.88 -15.14
CA PRO A 518 -13.15 9.43 -15.27
C PRO A 518 -14.34 8.70 -14.66
N ARG A 519 -14.71 7.57 -15.26
CA ARG A 519 -15.86 6.75 -14.86
C ARG A 519 -15.48 5.28 -14.78
N TRP A 520 -16.11 4.56 -13.85
CA TRP A 520 -16.00 3.10 -13.81
C TRP A 520 -16.63 2.47 -15.05
N ASN A 521 -16.06 1.36 -15.50
CA ASN A 521 -16.65 0.56 -16.56
C ASN A 521 -17.94 -0.11 -16.07
N ALA A 522 -18.88 -0.35 -16.98
CA ALA A 522 -20.21 -0.88 -16.62
C ALA A 522 -20.14 -2.28 -16.00
N ASP A 523 -19.11 -3.06 -16.34
CA ASP A 523 -18.83 -4.42 -15.86
C ASP A 523 -17.79 -4.45 -14.73
N SER A 524 -17.19 -3.31 -14.35
CA SER A 524 -16.23 -3.27 -13.25
C SER A 524 -16.91 -3.55 -11.92
N PHE A 525 -16.35 -4.50 -11.15
CA PHE A 525 -16.77 -4.76 -9.77
C PHE A 525 -16.70 -3.50 -8.90
N PHE A 526 -15.67 -2.68 -9.10
CA PHE A 526 -15.36 -1.54 -8.26
C PHE A 526 -16.32 -0.36 -8.43
N LYS A 527 -17.14 -0.34 -9.49
CA LYS A 527 -18.19 0.66 -9.70
C LYS A 527 -19.16 0.77 -8.52
N ARG A 528 -19.31 -0.30 -7.72
CA ARG A 528 -20.15 -0.35 -6.51
C ARG A 528 -19.80 0.72 -5.47
N PHE A 529 -18.57 1.23 -5.49
CA PHE A 529 -18.11 2.23 -4.54
C PHE A 529 -18.42 3.66 -5.00
N ALA A 530 -18.72 3.87 -6.28
CA ALA A 530 -19.20 5.15 -6.77
C ALA A 530 -20.69 5.27 -6.43
N GLN A 531 -21.01 6.05 -5.39
CA GLN A 531 -22.38 6.40 -5.02
C GLN A 531 -22.80 7.72 -5.67
#